data_AF-A0A352D7Y9-F1
#
_entry.id   AF-A0A352D7Y9-F1
#
_cell.length_a   1.000
_cell.length_b   1.000
_cell.length_c   1.000
_cell.angle_alpha   90.00
_cell.angle_beta   90.00
_cell.angle_gamma   90.00
#
_symmetry.space_group_name_H-M   'P 1'
#
loop_
_entity.id
_entity.type
_entity.pdbx_description
1 polymer ?
#
loop_
_entity_poly.entity_id
_entity_poly.type
_entity_poly.pdbx_seq_one_letter_code
_entity_poly.pdbx_strand_id
1 'polypeptide(L)'
;MEKPKLLFSNPGKIVYEADELPCVSDALIEALDWPAAVPGLGIMFRREADAEYEVLQRNVSRKYDVRIIYRAQTAGLNAPASAEGECGVELAAAPGRAELVELYVKTQEEFFYKPWAEYVPMAQLKGTRTFAEKNVLPEHAVCFEKNGKRVGLAALVKSKDWFGAPVDLLAWVWFDAGLSAGERAAAHQKLAAWLKKGAGGEIQCAVDSFNLRSQRFFRKLGFKPKCLLINRNH
;
A
#
# COMPACT_ATOMS: atom_id res chain seq x y z
N MET A 1 -29.90 6.09 -1.64
CA MET A 1 -28.60 5.39 -1.52
C MET A 1 -28.92 3.95 -1.14
N GLU A 2 -28.46 2.96 -1.91
CA GLU A 2 -28.64 1.55 -1.52
C GLU A 2 -27.88 1.26 -0.22
N LYS A 3 -28.47 0.46 0.67
CA LYS A 3 -27.79 0.03 1.90
C LYS A 3 -26.59 -0.85 1.52
N PRO A 4 -25.38 -0.63 2.07
CA PRO A 4 -24.26 -1.52 1.81
C PRO A 4 -24.57 -2.97 2.17
N LYS A 5 -24.10 -3.89 1.34
CA LYS A 5 -24.33 -5.33 1.52
C LYS A 5 -23.23 -5.92 2.39
N LEU A 6 -23.58 -6.66 3.45
CA LEU A 6 -22.59 -7.42 4.21
C LEU A 6 -22.03 -8.56 3.35
N LEU A 7 -20.71 -8.60 3.18
CA LEU A 7 -20.02 -9.66 2.42
C LEU A 7 -19.37 -10.70 3.33
N PHE A 8 -18.78 -10.25 4.44
CA PHE A 8 -17.97 -11.11 5.30
C PHE A 8 -17.94 -10.57 6.73
N SER A 9 -17.90 -11.46 7.73
CA SER A 9 -17.76 -11.08 9.13
C SER A 9 -16.99 -12.16 9.90
N ASN A 10 -16.02 -11.75 10.71
CA ASN A 10 -15.34 -12.58 11.69
C ASN A 10 -14.87 -11.72 12.89
N PRO A 11 -14.29 -12.32 13.95
CA PRO A 11 -13.87 -11.57 15.14
C PRO A 11 -12.82 -10.47 14.87
N GLY A 12 -12.04 -10.58 13.80
CA GLY A 12 -11.00 -9.61 13.46
C GLY A 12 -11.47 -8.49 12.52
N LYS A 13 -12.55 -8.70 11.76
CA LYS A 13 -13.01 -7.74 10.75
C LYS A 13 -14.43 -8.00 10.26
N ILE A 14 -15.07 -6.95 9.78
CA ILE A 14 -16.32 -7.00 9.01
C ILE A 14 -16.14 -6.31 7.67
N VAL A 15 -16.74 -6.82 6.60
CA VAL A 15 -16.59 -6.28 5.24
C VAL A 15 -17.96 -6.06 4.62
N TYR A 16 -18.21 -4.83 4.19
CA TYR A 16 -19.39 -4.42 3.44
C TYR A 16 -19.02 -4.08 2.00
N GLU A 17 -20.01 -4.15 1.11
CA GLU A 17 -19.94 -3.68 -0.27
C GLU A 17 -20.76 -2.40 -0.43
N ALA A 18 -20.14 -1.35 -0.94
CA ALA A 18 -20.78 -0.12 -1.41
C ALA A 18 -20.72 -0.05 -2.94
N ASP A 19 -21.62 0.72 -3.56
CA ASP A 19 -21.62 0.88 -5.03
C ASP A 19 -20.34 1.58 -5.51
N GLU A 20 -20.03 2.73 -4.90
CA GLU A 20 -18.88 3.56 -5.25
C GLU A 20 -18.31 4.31 -4.04
N LEU A 21 -17.05 4.74 -4.13
CA LEU A 21 -16.33 5.44 -3.06
C LEU A 21 -17.00 6.76 -2.61
N PRO A 22 -17.55 7.62 -3.50
CA PRO A 22 -18.26 8.84 -3.08
C PRO A 22 -19.40 8.63 -2.08
N CYS A 23 -19.98 7.42 -2.01
CA CYS A 23 -21.01 7.10 -1.04
C CYS A 23 -20.46 6.89 0.39
N VAL A 24 -19.16 6.68 0.55
CA VAL A 24 -18.53 6.48 1.87
C VAL A 24 -18.40 7.80 2.60
N SER A 25 -18.96 7.87 3.80
CA SER A 25 -18.95 9.01 4.70
C SER A 25 -19.03 8.57 6.15
N ASP A 26 -18.77 9.47 7.10
CA ASP A 26 -18.99 9.23 8.53
C ASP A 26 -20.40 8.68 8.82
N ALA A 27 -21.43 9.31 8.26
CA ALA A 27 -22.82 8.89 8.48
C ALA A 27 -23.08 7.46 7.97
N LEU A 28 -22.46 7.08 6.83
CA LEU A 28 -22.55 5.71 6.36
C LEU A 28 -21.84 4.76 7.33
N ILE A 29 -20.59 5.07 7.73
CA ILE A 29 -19.79 4.22 8.61
C ILE A 29 -20.50 3.99 9.95
N GLU A 30 -21.11 5.02 10.52
CA GLU A 30 -21.86 4.96 11.78
C GLU A 30 -23.16 4.16 11.66
N ALA A 31 -23.78 4.13 10.48
CA ALA A 31 -25.00 3.37 10.21
C ALA A 31 -24.75 1.88 9.92
N LEU A 32 -23.49 1.46 9.74
CA LEU A 32 -23.14 0.05 9.55
C LEU A 32 -23.14 -0.71 10.88
N ASP A 33 -23.57 -1.97 10.85
CA ASP A 33 -23.48 -2.87 11.99
C ASP A 33 -22.01 -3.29 12.20
N TRP A 34 -21.18 -2.38 12.73
CA TRP A 34 -19.76 -2.58 13.02
C TRP A 34 -19.55 -2.59 14.55
N PRO A 35 -19.53 -3.77 15.21
CA PRO A 35 -19.38 -3.84 16.66
C PRO A 35 -18.06 -3.23 17.15
N ALA A 36 -18.07 -2.66 18.36
CA ALA A 36 -16.88 -2.07 18.98
C ALA A 36 -15.74 -3.08 19.18
N ALA A 37 -16.06 -4.35 19.42
CA ALA A 37 -15.10 -5.43 19.59
C ALA A 37 -14.40 -5.86 18.29
N VAL A 38 -14.92 -5.48 17.11
CA VAL A 38 -14.34 -5.81 15.82
C VAL A 38 -13.41 -4.66 15.40
N PRO A 39 -12.09 -4.87 15.33
CA PRO A 39 -11.14 -3.76 15.19
C PRO A 39 -11.15 -3.11 13.80
N GLY A 40 -11.43 -3.89 12.75
CA GLY A 40 -11.38 -3.42 11.36
C GLY A 40 -12.71 -3.49 10.63
N LEU A 41 -13.01 -2.44 9.87
CA LEU A 41 -14.10 -2.37 8.90
C LEU A 41 -13.52 -2.31 7.48
N GLY A 42 -13.94 -3.23 6.62
CA GLY A 42 -13.68 -3.21 5.19
C GLY A 42 -14.88 -2.64 4.42
N ILE A 43 -14.64 -1.72 3.49
CA ILE A 43 -15.64 -1.29 2.51
C ILE A 43 -15.11 -1.55 1.11
N MET A 44 -15.67 -2.54 0.43
CA MET A 44 -15.38 -2.86 -0.96
C MET A 44 -16.26 -2.07 -1.93
N PHE A 45 -15.74 -1.81 -3.11
CA PHE A 45 -16.45 -1.05 -4.15
C PHE A 45 -16.82 -1.95 -5.33
N ARG A 46 -18.08 -1.86 -5.77
CA ARG A 46 -18.51 -2.51 -7.02
C ARG A 46 -17.85 -1.85 -8.23
N ARG A 47 -17.81 -0.52 -8.23
CA ARG A 47 -17.24 0.29 -9.30
C ARG A 47 -15.83 0.74 -8.96
N GLU A 48 -15.04 1.00 -9.98
CA GLU A 48 -13.73 1.62 -9.78
C GLU A 48 -13.94 2.99 -9.14
N ALA A 49 -13.20 3.22 -8.05
CA ALA A 49 -13.19 4.52 -7.39
C ALA A 49 -12.18 5.42 -8.09
N ASP A 50 -12.45 6.72 -8.11
CA ASP A 50 -11.53 7.79 -8.52
C ASP A 50 -11.55 8.90 -7.47
N ALA A 51 -10.52 9.76 -7.49
CA ALA A 51 -10.38 10.90 -6.58
C ALA A 51 -10.44 10.50 -5.09
N GLU A 52 -9.78 9.40 -4.72
CA GLU A 52 -9.92 8.82 -3.39
C GLU A 52 -9.46 9.76 -2.29
N TYR A 53 -8.39 10.52 -2.55
CA TYR A 53 -7.90 11.52 -1.62
C TYR A 53 -8.95 12.59 -1.35
N GLU A 54 -9.48 13.23 -2.39
CA GLU A 54 -10.44 14.33 -2.27
C GLU A 54 -11.74 13.86 -1.61
N VAL A 55 -12.24 12.69 -2.00
CA VAL A 55 -13.46 12.11 -1.44
C VAL A 55 -13.29 11.77 0.04
N LEU A 56 -12.21 11.07 0.41
CA LEU A 56 -12.00 10.65 1.79
C LEU A 56 -11.73 11.85 2.70
N GLN A 57 -10.95 12.84 2.26
CA GLN A 57 -10.70 14.05 3.06
C GLN A 57 -11.96 14.88 3.29
N ARG A 58 -12.92 14.84 2.36
CA ARG A 58 -14.20 15.57 2.50
C ARG A 58 -15.23 14.81 3.33
N ASN A 59 -15.32 13.49 3.16
CA ASN A 59 -16.47 12.72 3.64
C ASN A 59 -16.18 11.90 4.91
N VAL A 60 -14.91 11.60 5.20
CA VAL A 60 -14.52 10.73 6.32
C VAL A 60 -13.62 11.52 7.28
N SER A 61 -14.06 11.65 8.53
CA SER A 61 -13.34 12.42 9.53
C SER A 61 -12.11 11.69 10.05
N ARG A 62 -11.20 12.46 10.67
CA ARG A 62 -9.94 11.97 11.26
C ARG A 62 -10.10 11.11 12.51
N LYS A 63 -11.33 10.79 12.93
CA LYS A 63 -11.59 9.80 13.99
C LYS A 63 -11.40 8.36 13.51
N TYR A 64 -11.16 8.19 12.21
CA TYR A 64 -10.87 6.90 11.59
C TYR A 64 -9.51 6.89 10.90
N ASP A 65 -8.84 5.76 11.02
CA ASP A 65 -7.61 5.43 10.30
C ASP A 65 -8.01 4.69 9.04
N VAL A 66 -7.86 5.36 7.91
CA VAL A 66 -8.30 4.84 6.62
C VAL A 66 -7.10 4.48 5.77
N ARG A 67 -7.03 3.22 5.34
CA ARG A 67 -6.11 2.75 4.28
C ARG A 67 -6.89 2.29 3.07
N ILE A 68 -6.40 2.65 1.90
CA ILE A 68 -6.92 2.19 0.62
C ILE A 68 -6.11 0.97 0.22
N ILE A 69 -6.79 -0.14 0.01
CA ILE A 69 -6.21 -1.35 -0.56
C ILE A 69 -6.31 -1.26 -2.07
N TYR A 70 -5.14 -1.18 -2.68
CA TYR A 70 -4.95 -1.17 -4.11
C TYR A 70 -4.64 -2.59 -4.59
N ARG A 71 -5.16 -2.98 -5.76
CA ARG A 71 -4.87 -4.27 -6.39
C ARG A 71 -4.45 -4.09 -7.84
N ALA A 72 -3.54 -4.94 -8.31
CA ALA A 72 -3.18 -5.06 -9.71
C ALA A 72 -2.96 -6.54 -10.07
N GLN A 73 -3.41 -6.93 -11.25
CA GLN A 73 -2.94 -8.16 -11.88
C GLN A 73 -1.54 -7.89 -12.45
N THR A 74 -0.61 -8.83 -12.31
CA THR A 74 0.77 -8.69 -12.81
C THR A 74 0.82 -8.33 -14.30
N ALA A 75 -0.03 -8.98 -15.10
CA ALA A 75 -0.18 -8.71 -16.53
C ALA A 75 -0.68 -7.28 -16.83
N GLY A 76 -1.45 -6.68 -15.91
CA GLY A 76 -2.01 -5.34 -16.02
C GLY A 76 -1.11 -4.22 -15.47
N LEU A 77 0.09 -4.55 -14.98
CA LEU A 77 1.02 -3.52 -14.49
C LEU A 77 1.53 -2.64 -15.64
N ASN A 78 1.51 -1.35 -15.43
CA ASN A 78 2.08 -0.37 -16.34
C ASN A 78 3.56 -0.17 -16.05
N ALA A 79 4.38 -0.19 -17.09
CA ALA A 79 5.75 0.29 -17.02
C ALA A 79 5.75 1.74 -17.52
N PRO A 80 5.89 2.75 -16.64
CA PRO A 80 5.95 4.14 -17.11
C PRO A 80 7.11 4.31 -18.07
N ALA A 81 6.92 5.13 -19.11
CA ALA A 81 7.97 5.46 -20.06
C ALA A 81 9.18 6.04 -19.31
N SER A 82 10.36 5.47 -19.55
CA SER A 82 11.61 6.07 -19.09
C SER A 82 12.02 7.20 -20.02
N ALA A 83 12.68 8.23 -19.48
CA ALA A 83 13.48 9.11 -20.32
C ALA A 83 14.56 8.26 -21.01
N GLU A 84 14.71 8.41 -22.32
CA GLU A 84 15.74 7.71 -23.09
C GLU A 84 17.13 8.10 -22.57
N GLY A 85 17.92 7.14 -22.07
CA GLY A 85 19.29 7.35 -21.59
C GLY A 85 19.69 6.50 -20.37
N GLU A 86 21.00 6.30 -20.18
CA GLU A 86 21.55 5.65 -18.98
C GLU A 86 21.35 6.56 -17.75
N CYS A 87 20.35 6.24 -16.92
CA CYS A 87 20.07 6.99 -15.69
C CYS A 87 20.95 6.58 -14.49
N GLY A 88 21.77 5.54 -14.63
CA GLY A 88 22.68 5.02 -13.60
C GLY A 88 22.01 4.38 -12.37
N VAL A 89 20.69 4.28 -12.34
CA VAL A 89 19.96 3.50 -11.32
C VAL A 89 19.85 2.07 -11.81
N GLU A 90 20.29 1.09 -11.03
CA GLU A 90 20.20 -0.34 -11.35
C GLU A 90 19.52 -1.15 -10.26
N LEU A 91 19.02 -2.34 -10.62
CA LEU A 91 18.50 -3.30 -9.63
C LEU A 91 19.68 -4.06 -9.00
N ALA A 92 19.66 -4.15 -7.68
CA ALA A 92 20.57 -4.97 -6.90
C ALA A 92 19.78 -5.99 -6.09
N ALA A 93 20.38 -7.17 -5.85
CA ALA A 93 19.81 -8.14 -4.93
C ALA A 93 19.64 -7.51 -3.54
N ALA A 94 18.59 -7.90 -2.82
CA ALA A 94 18.43 -7.50 -1.45
C ALA A 94 19.62 -8.03 -0.61
N PRO A 95 20.05 -7.28 0.43
CA PRO A 95 21.09 -7.76 1.33
C PRO A 95 20.63 -8.95 2.17
N GLY A 96 21.54 -9.49 2.98
CA GLY A 96 21.21 -10.50 3.97
C GLY A 96 20.07 -10.07 4.90
N ARG A 97 19.29 -11.04 5.41
CA ARG A 97 18.03 -10.79 6.12
C ARG A 97 18.12 -9.74 7.23
N ALA A 98 19.16 -9.78 8.07
CA ALA A 98 19.33 -8.82 9.15
C ALA A 98 19.47 -7.37 8.62
N GLU A 99 20.33 -7.17 7.62
CA GLU A 99 20.52 -5.86 6.99
C GLU A 99 19.28 -5.40 6.24
N LEU A 100 18.54 -6.31 5.59
CA LEU A 100 17.28 -6.00 4.93
C LEU A 100 16.21 -5.53 5.93
N VAL A 101 16.09 -6.19 7.09
CA VAL A 101 15.15 -5.78 8.14
C VAL A 101 15.50 -4.39 8.66
N GLU A 102 16.79 -4.10 8.92
CA GLU A 102 17.20 -2.76 9.34
C GLU A 102 16.91 -1.71 8.26
N LEU A 103 17.20 -2.01 6.99
CA LEU A 103 16.90 -1.10 5.88
C LEU A 103 15.39 -0.85 5.76
N TYR A 104 14.57 -1.89 5.88
CA TYR A 104 13.11 -1.80 5.84
C TYR A 104 12.58 -0.91 6.97
N VAL A 105 12.99 -1.18 8.22
CA VAL A 105 12.54 -0.43 9.40
C VAL A 105 12.99 1.02 9.31
N LYS A 106 14.28 1.25 9.01
CA LYS A 106 14.85 2.59 8.89
C LYS A 106 14.14 3.42 7.84
N THR A 107 13.90 2.85 6.65
CA THR A 107 13.27 3.61 5.56
C THR A 107 11.80 3.91 5.85
N GLN A 108 11.07 3.03 6.53
CA GLN A 108 9.72 3.36 7.01
C GLN A 108 9.74 4.46 8.07
N GLU A 109 10.66 4.39 9.03
CA GLU A 109 10.77 5.39 10.08
C GLU A 109 11.12 6.77 9.52
N GLU A 110 12.15 6.86 8.70
CA GLU A 110 12.66 8.13 8.17
C GLU A 110 11.75 8.75 7.13
N PHE A 111 11.17 7.95 6.23
CA PHE A 111 10.47 8.48 5.06
C PHE A 111 8.95 8.35 5.13
N PHE A 112 8.41 7.71 6.17
CA PHE A 112 6.96 7.64 6.38
C PHE A 112 6.55 8.00 7.81
N TYR A 113 7.07 7.35 8.85
CA TYR A 113 6.60 7.63 10.21
C TYR A 113 6.96 9.02 10.72
N LYS A 114 8.22 9.48 10.53
CA LYS A 114 8.61 10.83 10.93
C LYS A 114 7.85 11.93 10.15
N PRO A 115 7.76 11.89 8.82
CA PRO A 115 7.05 12.94 8.07
C PRO A 115 5.54 12.97 8.31
N TRP A 116 4.93 11.85 8.70
CA TRP A 116 3.49 11.72 8.88
C TRP A 116 3.09 11.43 10.34
N ALA A 117 3.93 11.80 11.31
CA ALA A 117 3.77 11.44 12.72
C ALA A 117 2.42 11.88 13.32
N GLU A 118 1.84 13.00 12.85
CA GLU A 118 0.52 13.48 13.31
C GLU A 118 -0.65 12.63 12.80
N TYR A 119 -0.44 11.81 11.75
CA TYR A 119 -1.46 10.97 11.11
C TYR A 119 -1.28 9.48 11.38
N VAL A 120 -0.09 9.05 11.78
CA VAL A 120 0.22 7.63 11.97
C VAL A 120 -0.12 7.20 13.39
N PRO A 121 -1.00 6.20 13.57
CA PRO A 121 -1.33 5.68 14.90
C PRO A 121 -0.12 5.06 15.59
N MET A 122 0.03 5.31 16.89
CA MET A 122 1.13 4.73 17.70
C MET A 122 1.18 3.19 17.62
N ALA A 123 0.04 2.53 17.46
CA ALA A 123 -0.03 1.07 17.30
C ALA A 123 0.68 0.58 16.02
N GLN A 124 0.65 1.37 14.94
CA GLN A 124 1.33 1.03 13.69
C GLN A 124 2.86 1.05 13.85
N LEU A 125 3.39 1.96 14.67
CA LEU A 125 4.82 2.05 14.94
C LEU A 125 5.36 0.80 15.65
N LYS A 126 4.61 0.29 16.63
CA LYS A 126 5.04 -0.85 17.48
C LYS A 126 5.16 -2.18 16.73
N GLY A 127 4.47 -2.35 15.61
CA GLY A 127 4.43 -3.62 14.86
C GLY A 127 5.45 -3.76 13.73
N THR A 128 6.10 -2.67 13.31
CA THR A 128 6.86 -2.64 12.04
C THR A 128 8.05 -3.60 12.03
N ARG A 129 8.89 -3.55 13.07
CA ARG A 129 10.07 -4.42 13.18
C ARG A 129 9.67 -5.89 13.25
N THR A 130 8.73 -6.25 14.12
CA THR A 130 8.22 -7.62 14.23
C THR A 130 7.61 -8.11 12.92
N PHE A 131 6.91 -7.25 12.18
CA PHE A 131 6.41 -7.59 10.85
C PHE A 131 7.56 -7.87 9.87
N ALA A 132 8.56 -7.00 9.82
CA ALA A 132 9.72 -7.16 8.94
C ALA A 132 10.50 -8.44 9.24
N GLU A 133 10.82 -8.67 10.52
CA GLU A 133 11.54 -9.86 10.99
C GLU A 133 10.82 -11.15 10.62
N LYS A 134 9.48 -11.19 10.68
CA LYS A 134 8.70 -12.39 10.39
C LYS A 134 8.47 -12.63 8.91
N ASN A 135 8.28 -11.57 8.13
CA ASN A 135 7.67 -11.68 6.81
C ASN A 135 8.56 -11.23 5.65
N VAL A 136 9.53 -10.34 5.89
CA VAL A 136 10.37 -9.77 4.83
C VAL A 136 11.59 -10.69 4.63
N LEU A 137 11.70 -11.23 3.42
CA LEU A 137 12.75 -12.19 3.05
C LEU A 137 13.57 -11.66 1.87
N PRO A 138 14.91 -11.85 1.85
CA PRO A 138 15.77 -11.36 0.77
C PRO A 138 15.34 -11.80 -0.64
N GLU A 139 14.90 -13.04 -0.80
CA GLU A 139 14.43 -13.60 -2.07
C GLU A 139 13.15 -12.95 -2.62
N HIS A 140 12.42 -12.23 -1.78
CA HIS A 140 11.20 -11.51 -2.15
C HIS A 140 11.38 -9.98 -2.08
N ALA A 141 12.61 -9.50 -2.00
CA ALA A 141 12.93 -8.09 -1.96
C ALA A 141 13.95 -7.71 -3.04
N VAL A 142 13.98 -6.42 -3.38
CA VAL A 142 14.94 -5.87 -4.34
C VAL A 142 15.39 -4.49 -3.89
N CYS A 143 16.67 -4.18 -4.08
CA CYS A 143 17.22 -2.86 -3.87
C CYS A 143 17.44 -2.15 -5.21
N PHE A 144 17.41 -0.82 -5.15
CA PHE A 144 17.80 0.04 -6.27
C PHE A 144 19.09 0.74 -5.88
N GLU A 145 20.09 0.72 -6.76
CA GLU A 145 21.40 1.27 -6.48
C GLU A 145 21.81 2.30 -7.53
N LYS A 146 22.52 3.34 -7.10
CA LYS A 146 23.15 4.34 -7.96
C LYS A 146 24.53 4.65 -7.40
N ASN A 147 25.56 4.50 -8.22
CA ASN A 147 26.96 4.73 -7.81
C ASN A 147 27.35 3.97 -6.53
N GLY A 148 26.93 2.70 -6.42
CA GLY A 148 27.20 1.84 -5.26
C GLY A 148 26.43 2.22 -3.98
N LYS A 149 25.46 3.14 -4.04
CA LYS A 149 24.61 3.52 -2.91
C LYS A 149 23.17 3.05 -3.14
N ARG A 150 22.54 2.52 -2.09
CA ARG A 150 21.11 2.17 -2.12
C ARG A 150 20.25 3.43 -2.14
N VAL A 151 19.42 3.53 -3.17
CA VAL A 151 18.49 4.63 -3.43
C VAL A 151 17.04 4.16 -3.54
N GLY A 152 16.78 2.88 -3.29
CA GLY A 152 15.43 2.35 -3.21
C GLY A 152 15.37 0.94 -2.64
N LEU A 153 14.16 0.56 -2.22
CA LEU A 153 13.81 -0.76 -1.69
C LEU A 153 12.38 -1.08 -2.11
N ALA A 154 12.14 -2.32 -2.53
CA ALA A 154 10.81 -2.88 -2.60
C ALA A 154 10.79 -4.29 -1.98
N ALA A 155 9.71 -4.63 -1.27
CA ALA A 155 9.55 -5.91 -0.62
C ALA A 155 8.15 -6.50 -0.86
N LEU A 156 8.12 -7.74 -1.36
CA LEU A 156 6.91 -8.55 -1.46
C LEU A 156 6.83 -9.53 -0.28
N VAL A 157 5.61 -9.77 0.18
CA VAL A 157 5.29 -10.72 1.23
C VAL A 157 4.13 -11.59 0.76
N LYS A 158 4.24 -12.91 0.94
CA LYS A 158 3.11 -13.82 0.71
C LYS A 158 2.03 -13.55 1.75
N SER A 159 0.82 -13.26 1.28
CA SER A 159 -0.29 -12.88 2.16
C SER A 159 -1.60 -13.51 1.68
N LYS A 160 -2.69 -13.13 2.33
CA LYS A 160 -4.05 -13.47 1.96
C LYS A 160 -4.88 -12.20 1.86
N ASP A 161 -5.76 -12.15 0.89
CA ASP A 161 -6.68 -11.04 0.72
C ASP A 161 -7.80 -11.07 1.78
N TRP A 162 -8.76 -10.16 1.61
CA TRP A 162 -9.87 -10.01 2.55
C TRP A 162 -10.73 -11.26 2.71
N PHE A 163 -10.77 -12.13 1.69
CA PHE A 163 -11.53 -13.38 1.66
C PHE A 163 -10.67 -14.62 1.88
N GLY A 164 -9.38 -14.44 2.18
CA GLY A 164 -8.46 -15.53 2.43
C GLY A 164 -7.76 -16.08 1.18
N ALA A 165 -8.00 -15.49 0.00
CA ALA A 165 -7.34 -15.90 -1.24
C ALA A 165 -5.86 -15.48 -1.22
N PRO A 166 -4.93 -16.32 -1.71
CA PRO A 166 -3.51 -16.00 -1.69
C PRO A 166 -3.21 -14.81 -2.60
N VAL A 167 -2.38 -13.88 -2.11
CA VAL A 167 -1.94 -12.69 -2.86
C VAL A 167 -0.50 -12.32 -2.49
N ASP A 168 0.16 -11.57 -3.37
CA ASP A 168 1.44 -10.94 -3.06
C ASP A 168 1.20 -9.53 -2.51
N LEU A 169 1.58 -9.30 -1.26
CA LEU A 169 1.53 -7.99 -0.64
C LEU A 169 2.83 -7.24 -0.92
N LEU A 170 2.76 -6.16 -1.68
CA LEU A 170 3.83 -5.16 -1.78
C LEU A 170 3.83 -4.33 -0.50
N ALA A 171 4.57 -4.85 0.49
CA ALA A 171 4.53 -4.40 1.87
C ALA A 171 5.26 -3.07 2.06
N TRP A 172 6.27 -2.79 1.23
CA TRP A 172 7.01 -1.54 1.27
C TRP A 172 7.63 -1.20 -0.08
N VAL A 173 7.58 0.09 -0.43
CA VAL A 173 8.32 0.68 -1.55
C VAL A 173 8.87 2.00 -1.09
N TRP A 174 10.17 2.19 -1.26
CA TRP A 174 10.86 3.43 -0.98
C TRP A 174 11.81 3.77 -2.13
N PHE A 175 11.88 5.05 -2.46
CA PHE A 175 12.85 5.63 -3.39
C PHE A 175 13.37 6.92 -2.78
N ASP A 176 14.69 7.09 -2.82
CA ASP A 176 15.38 8.27 -2.30
C ASP A 176 14.79 9.56 -2.91
N ALA A 177 14.64 10.60 -2.07
CA ALA A 177 14.05 11.87 -2.49
C ALA A 177 14.95 12.64 -3.46
N GLY A 178 16.27 12.43 -3.41
CA GLY A 178 17.28 13.06 -4.25
C GLY A 178 17.39 12.48 -5.66
N LEU A 179 16.64 11.42 -6.00
CA LEU A 179 16.55 10.94 -7.38
C LEU A 179 15.91 12.00 -8.28
N SER A 180 16.55 12.26 -9.42
CA SER A 180 15.99 13.14 -10.46
C SER A 180 14.69 12.55 -11.03
N ALA A 181 13.93 13.35 -11.78
CA ALA A 181 12.68 12.89 -12.40
C ALA A 181 12.92 11.69 -13.34
N GLY A 182 13.99 11.72 -14.14
CA GLY A 182 14.37 10.63 -15.04
C GLY A 182 14.81 9.36 -14.29
N GLU A 183 15.61 9.52 -13.25
CA GLU A 183 16.05 8.40 -12.40
C GLU A 183 14.88 7.73 -11.68
N ARG A 184 13.94 8.53 -11.17
CA ARG A 184 12.73 8.03 -10.53
C ARG A 184 11.83 7.31 -11.53
N ALA A 185 11.69 7.82 -12.75
CA ALA A 185 10.92 7.15 -13.81
C ALA A 185 11.55 5.79 -14.17
N ALA A 186 12.87 5.73 -14.31
CA ALA A 186 13.59 4.47 -14.55
C ALA A 186 13.45 3.49 -13.37
N ALA A 187 13.56 3.95 -12.13
CA ALA A 187 13.34 3.13 -10.95
C ALA A 187 11.91 2.54 -10.92
N HIS A 188 10.89 3.34 -11.27
CA HIS A 188 9.51 2.86 -11.37
C HIS A 188 9.33 1.81 -12.48
N GLN A 189 9.97 2.01 -13.65
CA GLN A 189 9.94 1.05 -14.74
C GLN A 189 10.58 -0.28 -14.33
N LYS A 190 11.76 -0.23 -13.68
CA LYS A 190 12.45 -1.42 -13.18
C LYS A 190 11.66 -2.11 -12.06
N LEU A 191 10.99 -1.36 -11.18
CA LEU A 191 10.06 -1.93 -10.20
C LEU A 191 8.92 -2.67 -10.88
N ALA A 192 8.26 -2.07 -11.88
CA ALA A 192 7.18 -2.71 -12.62
C ALA A 192 7.66 -4.02 -13.29
N ALA A 193 8.84 -3.99 -13.91
CA ALA A 193 9.44 -5.17 -14.52
C ALA A 193 9.78 -6.27 -13.49
N TRP A 194 10.30 -5.89 -12.31
CA TRP A 194 10.56 -6.82 -11.21
C TRP A 194 9.27 -7.45 -10.68
N LEU A 195 8.23 -6.64 -10.44
CA LEU A 195 6.92 -7.13 -9.99
C LEU A 195 6.29 -8.10 -10.99
N LYS A 196 6.37 -7.82 -12.31
CA LYS A 196 5.87 -8.72 -13.36
C LYS A 196 6.56 -10.09 -13.37
N LYS A 197 7.83 -10.16 -12.97
CA LYS A 197 8.61 -11.40 -12.92
C LYS A 197 8.43 -12.16 -11.60
N GLY A 198 8.31 -11.43 -10.49
CA GLY A 198 8.38 -12.00 -9.14
C GLY A 198 7.03 -12.33 -8.49
N ALA A 199 5.93 -11.71 -8.93
CA ALA A 199 4.61 -11.92 -8.31
C ALA A 199 3.80 -13.02 -9.02
N GLY A 200 3.04 -13.78 -8.23
CA GLY A 200 2.30 -14.98 -8.61
C GLY A 200 0.89 -14.73 -9.19
N GLY A 201 0.58 -13.50 -9.61
CA GLY A 201 -0.68 -13.17 -10.29
C GLY A 201 -1.31 -11.87 -9.82
N GLU A 202 -1.79 -11.82 -8.58
CA GLU A 202 -2.37 -10.61 -8.00
C GLU A 202 -1.43 -9.99 -6.96
N ILE A 203 -1.19 -8.68 -7.10
CA ILE A 203 -0.43 -7.88 -6.14
C ILE A 203 -1.37 -6.92 -5.44
N GLN A 204 -1.20 -6.78 -4.13
CA GLN A 204 -1.90 -5.80 -3.31
C GLN A 204 -0.91 -4.86 -2.62
N CYS A 205 -1.34 -3.64 -2.34
CA CYS A 205 -0.68 -2.75 -1.40
C CYS A 205 -1.72 -1.99 -0.57
N ALA A 206 -1.33 -1.55 0.61
CA ALA A 206 -2.13 -0.69 1.46
C ALA A 206 -1.50 0.70 1.48
N VAL A 207 -2.31 1.73 1.21
CA VAL A 207 -1.87 3.12 1.19
C VAL A 207 -2.75 3.94 2.10
N ASP A 208 -2.18 4.63 3.08
CA ASP A 208 -2.96 5.50 3.96
C ASP A 208 -3.65 6.63 3.17
N SER A 209 -4.89 6.95 3.57
CA SER A 209 -5.77 7.86 2.84
C SER A 209 -5.23 9.28 2.72
N PHE A 210 -4.33 9.68 3.61
CA PHE A 210 -3.65 10.99 3.57
C PHE A 210 -2.47 11.03 2.59
N ASN A 211 -1.96 9.88 2.11
CA ASN A 211 -0.75 9.82 1.28
C ASN A 211 -1.05 9.91 -0.22
N LEU A 212 -1.46 11.08 -0.68
CA LEU A 212 -1.78 11.36 -2.09
C LEU A 212 -0.65 10.98 -3.06
N ARG A 213 0.61 11.16 -2.64
CA ARG A 213 1.77 10.83 -3.48
C ARG A 213 1.84 9.32 -3.78
N SER A 214 1.66 8.48 -2.76
CA SER A 214 1.63 7.03 -2.94
C SER A 214 0.41 6.58 -3.74
N GLN A 215 -0.76 7.18 -3.50
CA GLN A 215 -1.98 6.88 -4.28
C GLN A 215 -1.76 7.13 -5.78
N ARG A 216 -1.22 8.29 -6.14
CA ARG A 216 -0.86 8.63 -7.53
C ARG A 216 0.19 7.68 -8.11
N PHE A 217 1.19 7.31 -7.31
CA PHE A 217 2.23 6.37 -7.73
C PHE A 217 1.66 5.00 -8.09
N PHE A 218 0.85 4.39 -7.23
CA PHE A 218 0.28 3.08 -7.48
C PHE A 218 -0.71 3.09 -8.66
N ARG A 219 -1.53 4.14 -8.80
CA ARG A 219 -2.37 4.33 -9.99
C ARG A 219 -1.56 4.35 -11.28
N LYS A 220 -0.43 5.08 -11.30
CA LYS A 220 0.47 5.13 -12.47
C LYS A 220 1.03 3.75 -12.83
N LEU A 221 1.25 2.88 -11.85
CA LEU A 221 1.68 1.49 -12.06
C LEU A 221 0.55 0.55 -12.48
N GLY A 222 -0.70 1.03 -12.60
CA GLY A 222 -1.86 0.23 -13.01
C GLY A 222 -2.61 -0.42 -11.84
N PHE A 223 -2.28 -0.07 -10.59
CA PHE A 223 -3.08 -0.49 -9.45
C PHE A 223 -4.39 0.29 -9.38
N LYS A 224 -5.44 -0.40 -8.95
CA LYS A 224 -6.77 0.17 -8.78
C LYS A 224 -7.25 0.06 -7.33
N PRO A 225 -7.92 1.08 -6.78
CA PRO A 225 -8.52 0.98 -5.45
C PRO A 225 -9.62 -0.08 -5.46
N LYS A 226 -9.65 -0.94 -4.44
CA LYS A 226 -10.66 -2.01 -4.33
C LYS A 226 -11.39 -2.05 -3.00
N CYS A 227 -10.73 -1.61 -1.93
CA CYS A 227 -11.29 -1.67 -0.59
C CYS A 227 -10.73 -0.54 0.27
N LEU A 228 -11.55 0.02 1.16
CA LEU A 228 -11.06 0.77 2.31
C LEU A 228 -10.95 -0.16 3.49
N LEU A 229 -9.82 -0.10 4.18
CA LEU A 229 -9.66 -0.59 5.53
C LEU A 229 -9.78 0.60 6.48
N ILE A 230 -10.76 0.54 7.37
CA ILE A 230 -11.11 1.58 8.31
C ILE A 230 -10.95 1.01 9.72
N ASN A 231 -10.14 1.67 10.55
CA ASN A 231 -10.07 1.38 11.99
C ASN A 231 -10.54 2.61 12.78
N ARG A 232 -10.96 2.41 14.03
CA ARG A 232 -11.29 3.51 14.93
C ARG A 232 -10.00 4.06 15.53
N ASN A 233 -9.88 5.38 15.60
CA ASN A 233 -8.78 6.03 16.31
C ASN A 233 -9.15 6.01 17.79
N HIS A 234 -8.36 5.29 18.58
CA HIS A 234 -8.50 5.24 20.03
C HIS A 234 -7.65 6.33 20.67
#